data_AF-A0A6N7SQ77-F1
#
_entry.id   AF-A0A6N7SQ77-F1
#
_cell.length_a   1.000
_cell.length_b   1.000
_cell.length_c   1.000
_cell.angle_alpha   90.00
_cell.angle_beta   90.00
_cell.angle_gamma   90.00
#
_symmetry.space_group_name_H-M   'P 1'
#
loop_
_entity.id
_entity.type
_entity.pdbx_description
1 polymer ?
#
loop_
_entity_poly.entity_id
_entity_poly.type
_entity_poly.pdbx_seq_one_letter_code
_entity_poly.pdbx_strand_id
1 'polypeptide(L)'
;MTREDIKNQFPDATEEQITAILNINGDDVKAWKDKVPKKADFEELTRKAAEYDKLQEADLTDAEKIQKALQDAESAKTDYAKKSNRLDAEKILVAAGLTEEDYKDLIDGIISDDADKTKSMATGLATMVTKQKEAAIQKTKEELMDGTPAPSGGSGGAEEKSEDVKFAEEVAGTFSASEEASKSVFEIY
;
A
#
# COMPACT_ATOMS: atom_id res chain seq x y z
N MET A 1 75.84 -9.13 -26.15
CA MET A 1 76.79 -8.55 -27.11
C MET A 1 78.18 -8.99 -26.69
N THR A 2 78.96 -9.57 -27.61
CA THR A 2 80.32 -10.07 -27.33
C THR A 2 81.38 -9.08 -27.82
N ARG A 3 82.63 -9.25 -27.39
CA ARG A 3 83.76 -8.41 -27.86
C ARG A 3 83.92 -8.45 -29.39
N GLU A 4 83.67 -9.61 -30.00
CA GLU A 4 83.77 -9.79 -31.45
C GLU A 4 82.66 -9.02 -32.19
N ASP A 5 81.44 -9.00 -31.65
CA ASP A 5 80.32 -8.25 -32.24
C ASP A 5 80.61 -6.75 -32.31
N ILE A 6 81.25 -6.19 -31.27
CA ILE A 6 81.58 -4.76 -31.18
C ILE A 6 82.72 -4.41 -32.14
N LYS A 7 83.75 -5.25 -32.23
CA LYS A 7 84.85 -5.05 -33.19
C LYS A 7 84.38 -5.12 -34.64
N ASN A 8 83.42 -5.98 -34.94
CA ASN A 8 82.87 -6.07 -36.30
C ASN A 8 82.06 -4.83 -36.69
N GLN A 9 81.41 -4.16 -35.73
CA GLN A 9 80.66 -2.93 -35.98
C GLN A 9 81.49 -1.65 -35.84
N PHE A 10 82.55 -1.69 -35.04
CA PHE A 10 83.46 -0.57 -34.80
C PHE A 10 84.92 -1.07 -34.87
N PRO A 11 85.46 -1.30 -36.08
CA PRO A 11 86.78 -1.90 -36.26
C PRO A 11 87.94 -1.04 -35.74
N ASP A 12 87.72 0.27 -35.62
CA ASP A 12 88.71 1.24 -35.13
C ASP A 12 88.61 1.50 -33.61
N ALA A 13 87.67 0.84 -32.91
CA ALA A 13 87.51 1.03 -31.47
C ALA A 13 88.67 0.38 -30.70
N THR A 14 89.24 1.10 -29.74
CA THR A 14 90.33 0.58 -28.90
C THR A 14 89.81 -0.46 -27.91
N GLU A 15 90.68 -1.37 -27.45
CA GLU A 15 90.33 -2.42 -26.47
C GLU A 15 89.68 -1.85 -25.19
N GLU A 16 90.11 -0.65 -24.79
CA GLU A 16 89.58 0.08 -23.64
C GLU A 16 88.16 0.58 -23.88
N GLN A 17 87.87 1.09 -25.09
CA GLN A 17 86.53 1.52 -25.49
C GLN A 17 85.58 0.33 -25.63
N ILE A 18 86.04 -0.78 -26.21
CA ILE A 18 85.26 -2.02 -26.33
C ILE A 18 84.89 -2.54 -24.94
N THR A 19 85.85 -2.51 -24.01
CA THR A 19 85.62 -2.94 -22.62
C THR A 19 84.67 -2.00 -21.88
N ALA A 20 84.77 -0.69 -22.07
CA ALA A 20 83.84 0.28 -21.49
C ALA A 20 82.41 0.06 -22.01
N ILE A 21 82.21 -0.14 -23.31
CA ILE A 21 80.90 -0.40 -23.91
C ILE A 21 80.29 -1.70 -23.38
N LEU A 22 81.10 -2.76 -23.23
CA LEU A 22 80.64 -4.03 -22.65
C LEU A 22 80.23 -3.89 -21.19
N ASN A 23 80.97 -3.12 -20.41
CA ASN A 23 80.65 -2.89 -19.00
C ASN A 23 79.40 -2.03 -18.83
N ILE A 24 79.22 -0.99 -19.65
CA ILE A 24 77.99 -0.17 -19.69
C ILE A 24 76.78 -1.07 -19.97
N ASN A 25 76.87 -1.93 -20.98
CA ASN A 25 75.81 -2.90 -21.28
C ASN A 25 75.62 -3.95 -20.18
N GLY A 26 76.70 -4.37 -19.51
CA GLY A 26 76.65 -5.37 -18.44
C GLY A 26 75.96 -4.84 -17.17
N ASP A 27 76.22 -3.58 -16.82
CA ASP A 27 75.62 -2.92 -15.66
C ASP A 27 74.15 -2.56 -15.92
N ASP A 28 73.82 -2.10 -17.14
CA ASP A 28 72.43 -1.88 -17.54
C ASP A 28 71.62 -3.18 -17.52
N VAL A 29 72.14 -4.28 -18.09
CA VAL A 29 71.44 -5.58 -18.09
C VAL A 29 71.18 -6.10 -16.67
N LYS A 30 72.12 -5.89 -15.73
CA LYS A 30 71.90 -6.24 -14.32
C LYS A 30 70.85 -5.33 -13.66
N ALA A 31 70.93 -4.02 -13.87
CA ALA A 31 69.97 -3.06 -13.35
C ALA A 31 68.55 -3.29 -13.87
N TRP A 32 68.40 -3.76 -15.12
CA TRP A 32 67.12 -4.14 -15.70
C TRP A 32 66.63 -5.49 -15.15
N LYS A 33 67.51 -6.47 -14.96
CA LYS A 33 67.14 -7.78 -14.41
C LYS A 33 66.60 -7.70 -12.98
N ASP A 34 67.09 -6.77 -12.17
CA ASP A 34 66.59 -6.53 -10.81
C ASP A 34 65.28 -5.71 -10.79
N LYS A 35 64.97 -4.99 -11.87
CA LYS A 35 63.71 -4.23 -12.05
C LYS A 35 62.60 -5.02 -12.74
N VAL A 36 62.93 -6.11 -13.42
CA VAL A 36 61.95 -7.01 -14.03
C VAL A 36 61.37 -7.89 -12.92
N PRO A 37 60.05 -7.80 -12.62
CA PRO A 37 59.44 -8.63 -11.59
C PRO A 37 59.67 -10.11 -11.93
N LYS A 38 60.11 -10.89 -10.94
CA LYS A 38 60.42 -12.30 -11.17
C LYS A 38 59.12 -13.01 -11.54
N LYS A 39 59.21 -14.02 -12.41
CA LYS A 39 58.05 -14.80 -12.86
C LYS A 39 57.21 -15.34 -11.68
N ALA A 40 57.88 -15.72 -10.59
CA ALA A 40 57.22 -16.17 -9.36
C ALA A 40 56.37 -15.08 -8.69
N ASP A 41 56.83 -13.82 -8.69
CA ASP A 41 56.09 -12.69 -8.12
C ASP A 41 54.86 -12.35 -8.98
N PHE A 42 54.98 -12.49 -10.31
CA PHE A 42 53.85 -12.32 -11.22
C PHE A 42 52.79 -13.42 -11.07
N GLU A 43 53.21 -14.68 -10.93
CA GLU A 43 52.32 -15.82 -10.70
C GLU A 43 51.60 -15.69 -9.34
N GLU A 44 52.28 -15.25 -8.28
CA GLU A 44 51.65 -15.00 -6.98
C GLU A 44 50.67 -13.83 -7.01
N LEU A 45 51.02 -12.72 -7.66
CA LEU A 45 50.14 -11.56 -7.82
C LEU A 45 48.88 -11.91 -8.63
N THR A 46 49.03 -12.69 -9.70
CA THR A 46 47.90 -13.14 -10.52
C THR A 46 46.98 -14.07 -9.73
N ARG A 47 47.55 -14.98 -8.91
CA ARG A 47 46.76 -15.84 -8.02
C ARG A 47 46.00 -15.02 -6.97
N LYS A 48 46.67 -14.06 -6.30
CA LYS A 48 46.04 -13.19 -5.31
C LYS A 48 44.96 -12.30 -5.92
N ALA A 49 45.16 -11.78 -7.13
CA ALA A 49 44.15 -11.02 -7.86
C ALA A 49 42.92 -11.89 -8.18
N ALA A 50 43.13 -13.11 -8.69
CA ALA A 50 42.03 -14.03 -8.97
C ALA A 50 41.30 -14.51 -7.70
N GLU A 51 41.98 -14.65 -6.57
CA GLU A 51 41.35 -14.93 -5.27
C GLU A 51 40.57 -13.72 -4.75
N TYR A 52 41.09 -12.50 -4.95
CA TYR A 52 40.41 -11.26 -4.58
C TYR A 52 39.15 -11.03 -5.44
N ASP A 53 39.23 -11.24 -6.75
CA ASP A 53 38.09 -11.13 -7.66
C ASP A 53 36.99 -12.15 -7.28
N LYS A 54 37.38 -13.39 -6.95
CA LYS A 54 36.42 -14.42 -6.46
C LYS A 54 35.80 -14.06 -5.11
N LEU A 55 36.57 -13.47 -4.20
CA LEU A 55 36.07 -13.03 -2.90
C LEU A 55 35.11 -11.83 -3.08
N GLN A 56 35.46 -10.90 -3.96
CA GLN A 56 34.62 -9.76 -4.30
C GLN A 56 33.32 -10.21 -5.00
N GLU A 57 33.39 -11.15 -5.95
CA GLU A 57 32.21 -11.75 -6.60
C GLU A 57 31.34 -12.54 -5.61
N ALA A 58 31.93 -13.24 -4.64
CA ALA A 58 31.19 -13.94 -3.59
C ALA A 58 30.44 -12.97 -2.66
N ASP A 59 31.09 -11.88 -2.22
CA ASP A 59 30.45 -10.85 -1.39
C ASP A 59 29.41 -10.03 -2.19
N LEU A 60 29.67 -9.73 -3.46
CA LEU A 60 28.71 -9.05 -4.36
C LEU A 60 27.46 -9.91 -4.59
N THR A 61 27.61 -11.20 -4.86
CA THR A 61 26.46 -12.08 -5.16
C THR A 61 25.59 -12.40 -3.95
N ASP A 62 26.14 -12.43 -2.74
CA ASP A 62 25.35 -12.61 -1.53
C ASP A 62 24.70 -11.29 -1.07
N ALA A 63 25.38 -10.15 -1.23
CA ALA A 63 24.78 -8.83 -0.99
C ALA A 63 23.62 -8.53 -1.95
N GLU A 64 23.76 -8.84 -3.24
CA GLU A 64 22.70 -8.67 -4.24
C GLU A 64 21.50 -9.59 -3.98
N LYS A 65 21.73 -10.84 -3.55
CA LYS A 65 20.65 -11.75 -3.13
C LYS A 65 19.94 -11.25 -1.87
N ILE A 66 20.69 -10.76 -0.88
CA ILE A 66 20.11 -10.17 0.34
C ILE A 66 19.30 -8.93 -0.01
N GLN A 67 19.81 -8.07 -0.89
CA GLN A 67 19.11 -6.86 -1.32
C GLN A 67 17.85 -7.18 -2.12
N LYS A 68 17.90 -8.16 -3.02
CA LYS A 68 16.74 -8.66 -3.75
C LYS A 68 15.72 -9.30 -2.81
N ALA A 69 16.16 -10.12 -1.86
CA ALA A 69 15.27 -10.71 -0.85
C ALA A 69 14.64 -9.65 0.05
N LEU A 70 15.37 -8.58 0.40
CA LEU A 70 14.84 -7.42 1.12
C LEU A 70 13.80 -6.67 0.30
N GLN A 71 14.09 -6.39 -0.98
CA GLN A 71 13.16 -5.72 -1.88
C GLN A 71 11.90 -6.55 -2.13
N ASP A 72 12.05 -7.87 -2.30
CA ASP A 72 10.93 -8.81 -2.45
C ASP A 72 10.10 -8.88 -1.15
N ALA A 73 10.76 -8.88 0.02
CA ALA A 73 10.08 -8.86 1.32
C ALA A 73 9.35 -7.53 1.58
N GLU A 74 9.95 -6.39 1.24
CA GLU A 74 9.31 -5.07 1.35
C GLU A 74 8.12 -4.93 0.39
N SER A 75 8.28 -5.43 -0.85
CA SER A 75 7.21 -5.45 -1.84
C SER A 75 6.06 -6.35 -1.36
N ALA A 76 6.37 -7.55 -0.88
CA ALA A 76 5.38 -8.48 -0.32
C ALA A 76 4.67 -7.90 0.91
N LYS A 77 5.40 -7.20 1.79
CA LYS A 77 4.82 -6.53 2.97
C LYS A 77 3.87 -5.41 2.56
N THR A 78 4.26 -4.61 1.58
CA THR A 78 3.42 -3.51 1.05
C THR A 78 2.18 -4.06 0.37
N ASP A 79 2.33 -5.09 -0.46
CA ASP A 79 1.20 -5.76 -1.11
C ASP A 79 0.26 -6.41 -0.10
N TYR A 80 0.79 -7.05 0.93
CA TYR A 80 -0.01 -7.62 2.01
C TYR A 80 -0.75 -6.54 2.79
N ALA A 81 -0.10 -5.42 3.12
CA ALA A 81 -0.73 -4.29 3.79
C ALA A 81 -1.87 -3.72 2.93
N LYS A 82 -1.64 -3.48 1.63
CA LYS A 82 -2.69 -3.01 0.71
C LYS A 82 -3.86 -3.99 0.59
N LYS A 83 -3.58 -5.29 0.46
CA LYS A 83 -4.63 -6.33 0.40
C LYS A 83 -5.43 -6.43 1.70
N SER A 84 -4.76 -6.32 2.85
CA SER A 84 -5.42 -6.29 4.16
C SER A 84 -6.29 -5.06 4.32
N ASN A 85 -5.78 -3.89 3.92
CA ASN A 85 -6.50 -2.62 3.98
C ASN A 85 -7.69 -2.60 3.02
N ARG A 86 -7.53 -3.20 1.83
CA ARG A 86 -8.63 -3.46 0.88
C ARG A 86 -9.73 -4.27 1.52
N LEU A 87 -9.40 -5.41 2.12
CA LEU A 87 -10.38 -6.28 2.76
C LEU A 87 -11.13 -5.55 3.88
N ASP A 88 -10.43 -4.75 4.68
CA ASP A 88 -11.05 -3.96 5.75
C ASP A 88 -11.99 -2.88 5.17
N ALA A 89 -11.61 -2.21 4.08
CA ALA A 89 -12.49 -1.26 3.38
C ALA A 89 -13.73 -1.95 2.77
N GLU A 90 -13.54 -3.09 2.10
CA GLU A 90 -14.63 -3.88 1.52
C GLU A 90 -15.64 -4.29 2.60
N LYS A 91 -15.17 -4.78 3.76
CA LYS A 91 -16.04 -5.12 4.89
C LYS A 91 -16.87 -3.92 5.36
N ILE A 92 -16.28 -2.73 5.45
CA ILE A 92 -17.00 -1.52 5.88
C ILE A 92 -18.07 -1.12 4.87
N LEU A 93 -17.75 -1.18 3.56
CA LEU A 93 -18.67 -0.80 2.50
C LEU A 93 -19.82 -1.81 2.37
N VAL A 94 -19.52 -3.12 2.43
CA VAL A 94 -20.54 -4.18 2.44
C VAL A 94 -21.42 -4.09 3.69
N ALA A 95 -20.85 -3.79 4.87
CA ALA A 95 -21.62 -3.58 6.09
C ALA A 95 -22.57 -2.37 5.99
N ALA A 96 -22.22 -1.37 5.18
CA ALA A 96 -23.09 -0.24 4.86
C ALA A 96 -24.15 -0.55 3.78
N GLY A 97 -24.16 -1.78 3.27
CA GLY A 97 -25.13 -2.26 2.28
C GLY A 97 -24.79 -1.90 0.84
N LEU A 98 -23.52 -1.52 0.56
CA LEU A 98 -23.03 -1.38 -0.81
C LEU A 98 -22.67 -2.75 -1.37
N THR A 99 -22.95 -2.97 -2.64
CA THR A 99 -22.56 -4.19 -3.35
C THR A 99 -21.20 -4.02 -4.00
N GLU A 100 -20.55 -5.13 -4.36
CA GLU A 100 -19.23 -5.11 -5.02
C GLU A 100 -19.23 -4.25 -6.29
N GLU A 101 -20.32 -4.24 -7.05
CA GLU A 101 -20.44 -3.39 -8.24
C GLU A 101 -20.43 -1.90 -7.91
N ASP A 102 -20.95 -1.50 -6.76
CA ASP A 102 -21.04 -0.09 -6.34
C ASP A 102 -19.67 0.46 -5.94
N TYR A 103 -18.80 -0.37 -5.37
CA TYR A 103 -17.51 0.08 -4.84
C TYR A 103 -16.28 -0.39 -5.61
N LYS A 104 -16.36 -1.36 -6.54
CA LYS A 104 -15.17 -1.90 -7.24
C LYS A 104 -14.32 -0.84 -7.93
N ASP A 105 -14.94 0.23 -8.44
CA ASP A 105 -14.23 1.29 -9.18
C ASP A 105 -13.67 2.36 -8.24
N LEU A 106 -14.12 2.38 -6.99
CA LEU A 106 -13.73 3.36 -5.98
C LEU A 106 -12.76 2.79 -4.94
N ILE A 107 -12.82 1.46 -4.71
CA ILE A 107 -12.04 0.76 -3.69
C ILE A 107 -10.54 1.00 -3.88
N ASP A 108 -10.05 0.93 -5.12
CA ASP A 108 -8.64 1.14 -5.45
C ASP A 108 -8.17 2.58 -5.18
N GLY A 109 -9.08 3.56 -5.19
CA GLY A 109 -8.78 4.96 -4.88
C GLY A 109 -8.71 5.28 -3.38
N ILE A 110 -9.31 4.44 -2.53
CA ILE A 110 -9.33 4.64 -1.07
C ILE A 110 -8.34 3.76 -0.32
N ILE A 111 -7.83 2.71 -0.95
CA ILE A 111 -6.80 1.85 -0.37
C ILE A 111 -5.47 2.62 -0.34
N SER A 112 -4.87 2.70 0.83
CA SER A 112 -3.52 3.20 1.01
C SER A 112 -2.68 2.26 1.85
N ASP A 113 -1.38 2.54 1.97
CA ASP A 113 -0.47 1.78 2.83
C ASP A 113 -0.82 1.97 4.32
N ASP A 114 -1.61 3.00 4.64
CA ASP A 114 -2.12 3.31 5.97
C ASP A 114 -3.52 2.70 6.16
N ALA A 115 -3.63 1.81 7.14
CA ALA A 115 -4.85 1.10 7.48
C ALA A 115 -5.93 2.03 8.05
N ASP A 116 -5.54 3.01 8.88
CA ASP A 116 -6.48 3.93 9.53
C ASP A 116 -7.04 4.93 8.51
N LYS A 117 -6.18 5.40 7.60
CA LYS A 117 -6.61 6.24 6.48
C LYS A 117 -7.60 5.52 5.57
N THR A 118 -7.30 4.26 5.23
CA THR A 118 -8.18 3.42 4.40
C THR A 118 -9.54 3.19 5.07
N LYS A 119 -9.55 2.84 6.37
CA LYS A 119 -10.78 2.65 7.16
C LYS A 119 -11.60 3.93 7.29
N SER A 120 -10.94 5.06 7.54
CA SER A 120 -11.58 6.37 7.66
C SER A 120 -12.26 6.78 6.34
N MET A 121 -11.59 6.59 5.20
CA MET A 121 -12.18 6.87 3.89
C MET A 121 -13.34 5.93 3.56
N ALA A 122 -13.19 4.63 3.79
CA ALA A 122 -14.27 3.66 3.59
C ALA A 122 -15.49 3.97 4.46
N THR A 123 -15.27 4.31 5.73
CA THR A 123 -16.32 4.69 6.68
C THR A 123 -17.01 5.99 6.27
N GLY A 124 -16.24 6.98 5.81
CA GLY A 124 -16.76 8.26 5.32
C GLY A 124 -17.67 8.08 4.10
N LEU A 125 -17.24 7.26 3.14
CA LEU A 125 -18.04 6.91 1.96
C LEU A 125 -19.30 6.15 2.32
N ALA A 126 -19.18 5.09 3.12
CA ALA A 126 -20.32 4.34 3.65
C ALA A 126 -21.34 5.27 4.32
N THR A 127 -20.86 6.17 5.20
CA THR A 127 -21.72 7.12 5.90
C THR A 127 -22.41 8.09 4.95
N MET A 128 -21.69 8.59 3.92
CA MET A 128 -22.27 9.48 2.92
C MET A 128 -23.38 8.79 2.13
N VAL A 129 -23.14 7.56 1.67
CA VAL A 129 -24.11 6.78 0.90
C VAL A 129 -25.34 6.47 1.74
N THR A 130 -25.16 6.04 2.99
CA THR A 130 -26.28 5.79 3.91
C THR A 130 -27.10 7.05 4.15
N LYS A 131 -26.46 8.20 4.41
CA LYS A 131 -27.17 9.48 4.58
C LYS A 131 -27.95 9.90 3.34
N GLN A 132 -27.37 9.75 2.15
CA GLN A 132 -28.08 10.07 0.91
C GLN A 132 -29.26 9.13 0.66
N LYS A 133 -29.09 7.84 0.94
CA LYS A 133 -30.17 6.84 0.85
C LYS A 133 -31.31 7.17 1.82
N GLU A 134 -31.01 7.49 3.08
CA GLU A 134 -32.01 7.91 4.07
C GLU A 134 -32.73 9.19 3.65
N ALA A 135 -32.00 10.20 3.19
CA ALA A 135 -32.59 11.45 2.70
C ALA A 135 -33.47 11.23 1.47
N ALA A 136 -33.06 10.38 0.52
CA ALA A 136 -33.86 10.02 -0.64
C ALA A 136 -35.13 9.26 -0.24
N ILE A 137 -35.02 8.27 0.65
CA ILE A 137 -36.18 7.52 1.17
C ILE A 137 -37.15 8.48 1.86
N GLN A 138 -36.63 9.39 2.69
CA GLN A 138 -37.47 10.36 3.40
C GLN A 138 -38.17 11.30 2.43
N LYS A 139 -37.46 11.84 1.44
CA LYS A 139 -38.05 12.70 0.40
C LYS A 139 -39.10 11.95 -0.43
N THR A 140 -38.83 10.71 -0.84
CA THR A 140 -39.81 9.89 -1.57
C THR A 140 -41.01 9.54 -0.70
N LYS A 141 -40.82 9.31 0.60
CA LYS A 141 -41.92 9.10 1.55
C LYS A 141 -42.76 10.36 1.70
N GLU A 142 -42.14 11.52 1.81
CA GLU A 142 -42.82 12.83 1.82
C GLU A 142 -43.60 13.04 0.52
N GLU A 143 -42.99 12.83 -0.66
CA GLU A 143 -43.66 12.96 -1.97
C GLU A 143 -44.82 11.95 -2.14
N LEU A 144 -44.68 10.71 -1.66
CA LEU A 144 -45.77 9.73 -1.68
C LEU A 144 -46.91 10.09 -0.72
N MET A 145 -46.60 10.65 0.45
CA MET A 145 -47.62 11.12 1.40
C MET A 145 -48.35 12.37 0.87
N ASP A 146 -47.64 13.28 0.21
CA ASP A 146 -48.20 14.52 -0.36
C ASP A 146 -48.98 14.25 -1.67
N GLY A 147 -48.56 13.24 -2.44
CA GLY A 147 -49.19 12.81 -3.68
C GLY A 147 -50.32 11.78 -3.52
N THR A 148 -50.54 11.23 -2.32
CA THR A 148 -51.70 10.36 -2.06
C THR A 148 -52.91 11.26 -1.85
N PRO A 149 -53.90 11.31 -2.77
CA PRO A 149 -55.14 12.02 -2.49
C PRO A 149 -55.74 11.40 -1.23
N ALA A 150 -56.03 12.23 -0.23
CA ALA A 150 -56.83 11.81 0.91
C ALA A 150 -58.03 11.03 0.36
N PRO A 151 -58.36 9.83 0.89
CA PRO A 151 -59.49 9.06 0.39
C PRO A 151 -60.67 10.01 0.34
N SER A 152 -61.23 10.19 -0.87
CA SER A 152 -62.30 11.14 -1.10
C SER A 152 -63.47 10.72 -0.23
N GLY A 153 -63.55 11.28 0.97
CA GLY A 153 -64.72 11.23 1.82
C GLY A 153 -65.84 11.82 0.99
N GLY A 154 -66.83 10.98 0.67
CA GLY A 154 -67.96 11.36 -0.16
C GLY A 154 -68.53 12.69 0.31
N SER A 155 -68.70 13.61 -0.62
CA SER A 155 -69.47 14.82 -0.43
C SER A 155 -70.90 14.44 -0.07
N GLY A 156 -71.22 14.43 1.22
CA GLY A 156 -72.56 14.28 1.78
C GLY A 156 -72.74 15.31 2.88
N GLY A 157 -73.65 16.25 2.66
CA GLY A 157 -73.80 17.44 3.48
C GLY A 157 -74.30 17.20 4.91
N ALA A 158 -74.21 18.29 5.67
CA ALA A 158 -74.94 18.61 6.90
C ALA A 158 -74.99 17.54 8.01
N GLU A 159 -74.34 17.87 9.12
CA GLU A 159 -74.75 17.52 10.49
C GLU A 159 -75.35 16.12 10.71
N GLU A 160 -74.49 15.13 10.93
CA GLU A 160 -74.68 14.15 12.01
C GLU A 160 -73.34 13.45 12.27
N LYS A 161 -72.86 13.50 13.53
CA LYS A 161 -71.70 12.72 13.97
C LYS A 161 -71.92 11.25 13.60
N SER A 162 -70.91 10.57 13.05
CA SER A 162 -71.00 9.13 12.71
C SER A 162 -71.48 8.31 13.90
N GLU A 163 -72.15 7.19 13.64
CA GLU A 163 -72.57 6.24 14.69
C GLU A 163 -71.39 5.75 15.55
N ASP A 164 -70.20 5.58 14.95
CA ASP A 164 -68.96 5.24 15.65
C ASP A 164 -68.47 6.35 16.58
N VAL A 165 -68.65 7.62 16.19
CA VAL A 165 -68.32 8.77 17.04
C VAL A 165 -69.35 8.91 18.17
N LYS A 166 -70.64 8.72 17.87
CA LYS A 166 -71.71 8.71 18.89
C LYS A 166 -71.53 7.56 19.89
N PHE A 167 -71.17 6.37 19.41
CA PHE A 167 -70.92 5.21 20.27
C PHE A 167 -69.67 5.41 21.13
N ALA A 168 -68.57 5.94 20.57
CA ALA A 168 -67.38 6.26 21.36
C ALA A 168 -67.65 7.32 22.43
N GLU A 169 -68.46 8.33 22.13
CA GLU A 169 -68.84 9.38 23.08
C GLU A 169 -69.81 8.86 24.17
N GLU A 170 -70.74 7.97 23.83
CA GLU A 170 -71.63 7.30 24.78
C GLU A 170 -70.88 6.34 25.71
N VAL A 171 -69.96 5.55 25.16
CA VAL A 171 -69.09 4.66 25.94
C VAL A 171 -68.18 5.48 26.86
N ALA A 172 -67.55 6.54 26.36
CA ALA A 172 -66.72 7.42 27.20
C ALA A 172 -67.53 8.13 28.30
N GLY A 173 -68.76 8.58 27.98
CA GLY A 173 -69.68 9.21 28.92
C GLY A 173 -70.18 8.25 30.01
N THR A 174 -70.46 7.00 29.66
CA THR A 174 -70.88 5.97 30.63
C THR A 174 -69.75 5.55 31.56
N PHE A 175 -68.51 5.47 31.07
CA PHE A 175 -67.34 5.22 31.92
C PHE A 175 -67.07 6.36 32.90
N SER A 176 -67.20 7.62 32.47
CA SER A 176 -66.99 8.78 33.34
C SER A 176 -68.12 8.95 34.37
N ALA A 177 -69.38 8.72 34.00
CA ALA A 177 -70.49 8.71 34.95
C ALA A 177 -70.42 7.55 35.97
N SER A 178 -69.96 6.38 35.54
CA SER A 178 -69.71 5.23 36.42
C SER A 178 -68.61 5.52 37.44
N GLU A 179 -67.60 6.30 37.08
CA GLU A 179 -66.49 6.66 37.96
C GLU A 179 -66.91 7.69 39.02
N GLU A 180 -67.75 8.66 38.67
CA GLU A 180 -68.33 9.61 39.64
C GLU A 180 -69.32 8.93 40.59
N ALA A 181 -70.19 8.04 40.09
CA ALA A 181 -71.10 7.26 40.91
C ALA A 181 -70.33 6.37 41.91
N SER A 182 -69.24 5.74 41.47
CA SER A 182 -68.39 4.89 42.33
C SER A 182 -67.63 5.69 43.40
N LYS A 183 -67.19 6.92 43.09
CA LYS A 183 -66.56 7.81 44.10
C LYS A 183 -67.56 8.26 45.16
N SER A 184 -68.81 8.55 44.78
CA SER A 184 -69.85 8.98 45.74
C SER A 184 -70.26 7.91 46.76
N VAL A 185 -70.20 6.62 46.40
CA VAL A 185 -70.53 5.51 47.30
C VAL A 185 -69.43 5.28 48.34
N PHE A 186 -68.18 5.61 48.02
CA PHE A 186 -67.04 5.48 48.95
C PHE A 186 -66.89 6.67 49.91
N GLU A 187 -67.52 7.83 49.64
CA GLU A 187 -67.51 8.99 50.56
C GLU A 187 -68.59 8.91 51.67
N ILE A 188 -69.50 7.94 51.62
CA ILE A 188 -70.59 7.78 52.60
C ILE A 188 -70.25 6.73 53.70
N TYR A 189 -69.04 6.15 53.70
CA TYR A 189 -68.55 5.21 54.74
C TYR A 189 -67.35 5.78 55.50
#